data_AF-A0A367J5P5-F1
#
_entry.id   AF-A0A367J5P5-F1
#
_cell.length_a   1.000
_cell.length_b   1.000
_cell.length_c   1.000
_cell.angle_alpha   90.00
_cell.angle_beta   90.00
_cell.angle_gamma   90.00
#
_symmetry.space_group_name_H-M   'P 1'
#
loop_
_entity.id
_entity.type
_entity.pdbx_description
1 polymer ?
#
loop_
_entity_poly.entity_id
_entity_poly.type
_entity_poly.pdbx_seq_one_letter_code
_entity_poly.pdbx_strand_id
1 'polypeptide(L)'
;VIAETIKRLSSQHDLVFTSGGIGPTHDDITYSAIAKTYSLPLTLDKETCQLMEISSKKRFPDWELTEARKRMALFPEPSIKLRPDNAFWVPVVVVNKNIHILPGIPRLFEGLMNSLKPHFQQLVGDQKRYYRLQVATKLGEGDIAPFLTQVQDKVKDIKIGSYPKWGLENGVRVVVSIVGKDHDQVEITSQEIMKGIEGWTYK
;
A
#
# COMPACT_ATOMS: atom_id res chain seq x y z
N VAL A 1 9.16 -19.56 7.26
CA VAL A 1 8.32 -18.35 7.42
C VAL A 1 7.68 -17.91 6.11
N ILE A 2 8.40 -17.36 5.10
CA ILE A 2 7.78 -16.85 3.87
C ILE A 2 6.89 -17.90 3.18
N ALA A 3 7.45 -19.09 2.90
CA ALA A 3 6.73 -20.14 2.18
C ALA A 3 5.41 -20.59 2.87
N GLU A 4 5.49 -20.81 4.18
CA GLU A 4 4.35 -21.23 5.00
C GLU A 4 3.27 -20.15 5.06
N THR A 5 3.68 -18.90 5.33
CA THR A 5 2.76 -17.75 5.38
C THR A 5 2.09 -17.52 4.04
N ILE A 6 2.84 -17.59 2.93
CA ILE A 6 2.29 -17.42 1.58
C ILE A 6 1.28 -18.52 1.27
N LYS A 7 1.62 -19.79 1.52
CA LYS A 7 0.71 -20.90 1.28
C LYS A 7 -0.59 -20.75 2.05
N ARG A 8 -0.50 -20.34 3.33
CA ARG A 8 -1.67 -20.13 4.20
C ARG A 8 -2.51 -18.94 3.76
N LEU A 9 -1.89 -17.78 3.49
CA LEU A 9 -2.64 -16.58 3.13
C LEU A 9 -3.26 -16.70 1.74
N SER A 10 -2.54 -17.26 0.78
CA SER A 10 -3.01 -17.44 -0.60
C SER A 10 -4.18 -18.41 -0.70
N SER A 11 -4.34 -19.38 0.22
CA SER A 11 -5.51 -20.26 0.25
C SER A 11 -6.73 -19.66 0.96
N GLN A 12 -6.56 -18.56 1.70
CA GLN A 12 -7.61 -17.97 2.55
C GLN A 12 -8.10 -16.60 2.05
N HIS A 13 -7.41 -15.99 1.09
CA HIS A 13 -7.69 -14.62 0.64
C HIS A 13 -7.65 -14.51 -0.88
N ASP A 14 -8.52 -13.66 -1.42
CA ASP A 14 -8.59 -13.40 -2.87
C ASP A 14 -7.40 -12.59 -3.39
N LEU A 15 -6.78 -11.77 -2.52
CA LEU A 15 -5.63 -10.93 -2.82
C LEU A 15 -4.61 -11.04 -1.68
N VAL A 16 -3.36 -11.34 -2.02
CA VAL A 16 -2.23 -11.37 -1.10
C VAL A 16 -1.16 -10.44 -1.63
N PHE A 17 -0.68 -9.51 -0.80
CA PHE A 17 0.39 -8.59 -1.14
C PHE A 17 1.64 -8.90 -0.33
N THR A 18 2.78 -8.89 -0.99
CA THR A 18 4.10 -8.92 -0.35
C THR A 18 4.88 -7.68 -0.74
N SER A 19 5.77 -7.22 0.13
CA SER A 19 6.65 -6.09 -0.12
C SER A 19 8.04 -6.40 0.38
N GLY A 20 9.05 -6.19 -0.46
CA GLY A 20 10.45 -6.39 -0.12
C GLY A 20 10.98 -7.81 -0.40
N GLY A 21 12.29 -7.98 -0.23
CA GLY A 21 12.99 -9.23 -0.50
C GLY A 21 13.13 -9.56 -1.99
N ILE A 22 13.14 -8.53 -2.87
CA ILE A 22 13.27 -8.67 -4.33
C ILE A 22 14.46 -7.90 -4.93
N GLY A 23 15.33 -7.37 -4.08
CA GLY A 23 16.55 -6.71 -4.50
C GLY A 23 17.66 -7.68 -4.92
N PRO A 24 18.89 -7.17 -5.10
CA PRO A 24 19.99 -7.94 -5.65
C PRO A 24 20.82 -8.63 -4.58
N THR A 25 20.49 -8.56 -3.28
CA THR A 25 21.32 -9.14 -2.20
C THR A 25 20.95 -10.60 -1.92
N HIS A 26 21.68 -11.27 -1.03
CA HIS A 26 21.49 -12.71 -0.78
C HIS A 26 20.29 -13.01 0.14
N ASP A 27 19.88 -12.01 0.93
CA ASP A 27 18.71 -12.01 1.80
C ASP A 27 17.41 -11.64 1.06
N ASP A 28 17.50 -11.14 -0.18
CA ASP A 28 16.37 -10.93 -1.08
C ASP A 28 15.86 -12.27 -1.66
N ILE A 29 15.03 -12.96 -0.88
CA ILE A 29 14.59 -14.34 -1.16
C ILE A 29 13.09 -14.47 -1.50
N THR A 30 12.34 -13.38 -1.70
CA THR A 30 10.88 -13.44 -1.88
C THR A 30 10.49 -14.24 -3.12
N TYR A 31 11.09 -13.97 -4.29
CA TYR A 31 10.81 -14.74 -5.52
C TYR A 31 11.18 -16.21 -5.37
N SER A 32 12.36 -16.51 -4.85
CA SER A 32 12.83 -17.90 -4.69
C SER A 32 12.02 -18.68 -3.65
N ALA A 33 11.60 -18.05 -2.57
CA ALA A 33 10.73 -18.65 -1.56
C ALA A 33 9.34 -18.97 -2.12
N ILE A 34 8.76 -18.05 -2.90
CA ILE A 34 7.46 -18.28 -3.56
C ILE A 34 7.58 -19.36 -4.63
N ALA A 35 8.62 -19.32 -5.46
CA ALA A 35 8.90 -20.37 -6.45
C ALA A 35 9.01 -21.74 -5.79
N LYS A 36 9.79 -21.87 -4.71
CA LYS A 36 9.92 -23.11 -3.94
C LYS A 36 8.59 -23.59 -3.35
N THR A 37 7.74 -22.67 -2.89
CA THR A 37 6.43 -23.00 -2.28
C THR A 37 5.51 -23.70 -3.27
N TYR A 38 5.53 -23.28 -4.53
CA TYR A 38 4.68 -23.79 -5.60
C TYR A 38 5.43 -24.72 -6.56
N SER A 39 6.66 -25.13 -6.24
CA SER A 39 7.53 -25.96 -7.09
C SER A 39 7.69 -25.39 -8.52
N LEU A 40 7.83 -24.07 -8.62
CA LEU A 40 7.97 -23.35 -9.89
C LEU A 40 9.44 -23.11 -10.23
N PRO A 41 9.83 -23.14 -11.51
CA PRO A 41 11.13 -22.66 -11.95
C PRO A 41 11.25 -21.14 -11.79
N LEU A 42 12.48 -20.66 -11.60
CA LEU A 42 12.83 -19.25 -11.74
C LEU A 42 13.36 -19.00 -13.15
N THR A 43 12.75 -18.06 -13.88
CA THR A 43 13.13 -17.72 -15.25
C THR A 43 13.45 -16.24 -15.37
N LEU A 44 14.46 -15.90 -16.17
CA LEU A 44 14.88 -14.52 -16.39
C LEU A 44 13.89 -13.79 -17.31
N ASP A 45 13.29 -12.72 -16.79
CA ASP A 45 12.45 -11.82 -17.56
C ASP A 45 13.29 -10.77 -18.30
N LYS A 46 13.48 -11.00 -19.60
CA LYS A 46 14.32 -10.14 -20.45
C LYS A 46 13.82 -8.70 -20.52
N GLU A 47 12.50 -8.50 -20.49
CA GLU A 47 11.90 -7.16 -20.52
C GLU A 47 12.25 -6.37 -19.25
N THR A 48 12.11 -6.96 -18.06
CA THR A 48 12.51 -6.34 -16.80
C THR A 48 14.00 -5.98 -16.82
N CYS A 49 14.86 -6.87 -17.32
CA CYS A 49 16.29 -6.58 -17.48
C CYS A 49 16.54 -5.34 -18.35
N GLN A 50 15.90 -5.26 -19.52
CA GLN A 50 16.03 -4.13 -20.44
C GLN A 50 15.54 -2.82 -19.81
N LEU A 51 14.37 -2.83 -19.19
CA LEU A 51 13.80 -1.64 -18.55
C LEU A 51 14.65 -1.18 -17.35
N MET A 52 15.19 -2.11 -16.57
CA MET A 52 16.08 -1.82 -15.45
C MET A 52 17.36 -1.15 -15.91
N GLU A 53 17.95 -1.63 -17.00
CA GLU A 53 19.16 -1.04 -17.60
C GLU A 53 18.88 0.37 -18.13
N ILE A 54 17.82 0.54 -18.93
CA ILE A 54 17.41 1.85 -19.47
C ILE A 54 17.14 2.84 -18.32
N SER A 55 16.40 2.42 -17.30
CA SER A 55 16.05 3.26 -16.15
C SER A 55 17.30 3.67 -15.35
N SER A 56 18.21 2.74 -15.11
CA SER A 56 19.41 2.98 -14.30
C SER A 56 20.43 3.85 -15.02
N LYS A 57 20.66 3.63 -16.32
CA LYS A 57 21.62 4.41 -17.12
C LYS A 57 21.25 5.89 -17.26
N LYS A 58 19.97 6.26 -17.14
CA LYS A 58 19.54 7.67 -17.10
C LYS A 58 20.15 8.45 -15.93
N ARG A 59 20.45 7.77 -14.82
CA ARG A 59 21.01 8.40 -13.61
C ARG A 59 22.48 8.05 -13.40
N PHE A 60 22.91 6.88 -13.85
CA PHE A 60 24.25 6.35 -13.66
C PHE A 60 24.77 5.78 -15.00
N PRO A 61 25.47 6.58 -15.82
CA PRO A 61 25.91 6.17 -17.17
C PRO A 61 26.72 4.87 -17.20
N ASP A 62 27.57 4.65 -16.19
CA ASP A 62 28.42 3.45 -16.06
C ASP A 62 27.71 2.26 -15.41
N TRP A 63 26.38 2.31 -15.29
CA TRP A 63 25.61 1.21 -14.73
C TRP A 63 25.52 0.04 -15.70
N GLU A 64 25.81 -1.16 -15.20
CA GLU A 64 25.78 -2.41 -15.97
C GLU A 64 24.81 -3.44 -15.40
N LEU A 65 24.24 -4.28 -16.26
CA LEU A 65 23.38 -5.38 -15.83
C LEU A 65 24.21 -6.59 -15.35
N THR A 66 24.67 -6.55 -14.10
CA THR A 66 25.43 -7.63 -13.46
C THR A 66 24.55 -8.85 -13.15
N GLU A 67 25.15 -10.02 -12.90
CA GLU A 67 24.41 -11.23 -12.49
C GLU A 67 23.59 -11.00 -11.21
N ALA A 68 24.13 -10.27 -10.23
CA ALA A 68 23.38 -9.91 -9.03
C ALA A 68 22.13 -9.08 -9.34
N ARG A 69 22.20 -8.17 -10.31
CA ARG A 69 21.06 -7.35 -10.76
C ARG A 69 20.06 -8.18 -11.58
N LYS A 70 20.53 -9.12 -12.40
CA LYS A 70 19.67 -10.07 -13.13
C LYS A 70 18.79 -10.90 -12.20
N ARG A 71 19.25 -11.20 -10.97
CA ARG A 71 18.42 -11.89 -9.96
C ARG A 71 17.12 -11.16 -9.63
N MET A 72 17.08 -9.84 -9.73
CA MET A 72 15.87 -9.04 -9.50
C MET A 72 14.80 -9.24 -10.59
N ALA A 73 15.17 -9.87 -11.70
CA ALA A 73 14.31 -10.23 -12.82
C ALA A 73 14.15 -11.76 -12.99
N LEU A 74 14.61 -12.57 -12.03
CA LEU A 74 14.32 -14.00 -11.99
C LEU A 74 12.96 -14.22 -11.33
N PHE A 75 11.94 -14.48 -12.13
CA PHE A 75 10.57 -14.63 -11.65
C PHE A 75 10.13 -16.08 -11.58
N PRO A 76 9.27 -16.45 -10.61
CA PRO A 76 8.59 -17.75 -10.62
C PRO A 76 7.71 -17.86 -11.86
N GLU A 77 7.76 -18.98 -12.58
CA GLU A 77 6.90 -19.19 -13.76
C GLU A 77 6.00 -20.43 -13.59
N PRO A 78 4.71 -20.37 -13.97
CA PRO A 78 4.05 -19.24 -14.63
C PRO A 78 3.74 -18.07 -13.67
N SER A 79 3.96 -16.84 -14.13
CA SER A 79 3.52 -15.61 -13.47
C SER A 79 3.00 -14.56 -14.44
N ILE A 80 2.11 -13.69 -13.93
CA ILE A 80 1.63 -12.50 -14.65
C ILE A 80 2.52 -11.33 -14.23
N LYS A 81 3.03 -10.57 -15.21
CA LYS A 81 3.84 -9.37 -14.96
C LYS A 81 2.98 -8.14 -15.24
N LEU A 82 2.46 -7.52 -14.19
CA LEU A 82 1.64 -6.32 -14.32
C LEU A 82 2.55 -5.08 -14.38
N ARG A 83 2.42 -4.30 -15.45
CA ARG A 83 3.11 -3.02 -15.67
C ARG A 83 2.09 -1.91 -15.84
N PRO A 84 1.39 -1.50 -14.76
CA PRO A 84 0.35 -0.49 -14.87
C PRO A 84 0.91 0.91 -15.17
N ASP A 85 2.21 1.13 -14.99
CA ASP A 85 2.88 2.40 -15.28
C ASP A 85 4.30 2.13 -15.81
N ASN A 86 4.56 2.66 -17.01
CA ASN A 86 5.83 2.51 -17.72
C ASN A 86 6.97 3.34 -17.11
N ALA A 87 6.69 4.19 -16.12
CA ALA A 87 7.71 4.91 -15.37
C ALA A 87 8.55 3.97 -14.48
N PHE A 88 8.02 2.80 -14.11
CA PHE A 88 8.70 1.83 -13.26
C PHE A 88 9.28 0.68 -14.07
N TRP A 89 10.57 0.40 -13.87
CA TRP A 89 11.21 -0.75 -14.51
C TRP A 89 10.76 -2.10 -13.93
N VAL A 90 10.43 -2.12 -12.65
CA VAL A 90 10.02 -3.31 -11.90
C VAL A 90 8.52 -3.54 -12.09
N PRO A 91 8.08 -4.73 -12.54
CA PRO A 91 6.66 -5.08 -12.60
C PRO A 91 6.13 -5.48 -11.22
N VAL A 92 4.81 -5.52 -11.07
CA VAL A 92 4.18 -6.34 -10.02
C VAL A 92 4.05 -7.75 -10.56
N VAL A 93 4.76 -8.70 -9.95
CA VAL A 93 4.73 -10.11 -10.35
C VAL A 93 3.61 -10.81 -9.58
N VAL A 94 2.69 -11.45 -10.30
CA VAL A 94 1.56 -12.17 -9.74
C VAL A 94 1.73 -13.67 -9.92
N VAL A 95 1.82 -14.39 -8.80
CA VAL A 95 1.94 -15.86 -8.76
C VAL A 95 0.67 -16.45 -8.16
N ASN A 96 0.31 -17.66 -8.57
CA ASN A 96 -0.89 -18.37 -8.09
C ASN A 96 -2.18 -17.53 -8.21
N LYS A 97 -2.25 -16.63 -9.20
CA LYS A 97 -3.37 -15.71 -9.50
C LYS A 97 -3.66 -14.64 -8.44
N ASN A 98 -3.24 -14.79 -7.18
CA ASN A 98 -3.56 -13.84 -6.11
C ASN A 98 -2.36 -13.29 -5.33
N ILE A 99 -1.13 -13.79 -5.54
CA ILE A 99 0.06 -13.32 -4.80
C ILE A 99 0.74 -12.22 -5.59
N HIS A 100 0.57 -10.98 -5.17
CA HIS A 100 1.16 -9.78 -5.76
C HIS A 100 2.48 -9.45 -5.05
N ILE A 101 3.57 -9.49 -5.78
CA ILE A 101 4.92 -9.26 -5.25
C ILE A 101 5.36 -7.85 -5.62
N LEU A 102 5.65 -7.02 -4.61
CA LEU A 102 6.05 -5.62 -4.76
C LEU A 102 7.43 -5.33 -4.17
N PRO A 103 8.12 -4.28 -4.67
CA PRO A 103 9.38 -3.81 -4.10
C PRO A 103 9.21 -3.27 -2.68
N GLY A 104 10.25 -3.42 -1.86
CA GLY A 104 10.29 -2.87 -0.49
C GLY A 104 10.65 -1.39 -0.41
N ILE A 105 11.15 -0.79 -1.51
CA ILE A 105 11.50 0.63 -1.56
C ILE A 105 10.19 1.43 -1.53
N PRO A 106 9.94 2.29 -0.51
CA PRO A 106 8.63 2.93 -0.32
C PRO A 106 8.11 3.66 -1.55
N ARG A 107 8.98 4.43 -2.24
CA ARG A 107 8.59 5.17 -3.46
C ARG A 107 8.12 4.25 -4.60
N LEU A 108 8.77 3.10 -4.79
CA LEU A 108 8.38 2.15 -5.84
C LEU A 108 7.10 1.41 -5.43
N PHE A 109 7.00 1.01 -4.16
CA PHE A 109 5.82 0.36 -3.61
C PHE A 109 4.58 1.24 -3.78
N GLU A 110 4.65 2.48 -3.30
CA GLU A 110 3.56 3.45 -3.39
C GLU A 110 3.20 3.75 -4.83
N GLY A 111 4.21 3.95 -5.70
CA GLY A 111 4.01 4.18 -7.13
C GLY A 111 3.24 3.05 -7.79
N LEU A 112 3.72 1.80 -7.65
CA LEU A 112 3.07 0.63 -8.22
C LEU A 112 1.68 0.38 -7.64
N MET A 113 1.50 0.50 -6.32
CA MET A 113 0.19 0.36 -5.68
C MET A 113 -0.81 1.40 -6.19
N ASN A 114 -0.37 2.65 -6.37
CA ASN A 114 -1.21 3.70 -6.96
C ASN A 114 -1.59 3.38 -8.40
N SER A 115 -0.64 2.90 -9.21
CA SER A 115 -0.88 2.54 -10.60
C SER A 115 -1.78 1.30 -10.74
N LEU A 116 -1.80 0.40 -9.74
CA LEU A 116 -2.73 -0.73 -9.69
C LEU A 116 -4.16 -0.36 -9.26
N LYS A 117 -4.42 0.86 -8.78
CA LYS A 117 -5.77 1.26 -8.33
C LYS A 117 -6.87 0.99 -9.36
N PRO A 118 -6.73 1.34 -10.65
CA PRO A 118 -7.76 1.06 -11.65
C PRO A 118 -8.02 -0.44 -11.82
N HIS A 119 -6.97 -1.26 -11.76
CA HIS A 119 -7.06 -2.72 -11.85
C HIS A 119 -7.87 -3.29 -10.68
N PHE A 120 -7.60 -2.86 -9.45
CA PHE A 120 -8.35 -3.31 -8.28
C PHE A 120 -9.77 -2.74 -8.22
N GLN A 121 -10.00 -1.53 -8.71
CA GLN A 121 -11.34 -0.96 -8.83
C GLN A 121 -12.22 -1.80 -9.76
N GLN A 122 -11.67 -2.31 -10.88
CA GLN A 122 -12.39 -3.23 -11.76
C GLN A 122 -12.67 -4.59 -11.11
N LEU A 123 -11.71 -5.14 -10.36
CA LEU A 123 -11.85 -6.41 -9.66
C LEU A 123 -12.89 -6.37 -8.53
N VAL A 124 -12.87 -5.30 -7.73
CA VAL A 124 -13.73 -5.15 -6.54
C VAL A 124 -15.10 -4.57 -6.91
N GLY A 125 -15.23 -3.92 -8.06
CA GLY A 125 -16.44 -3.21 -8.49
C GLY A 125 -16.78 -2.02 -7.58
N ASP A 126 -18.03 -1.58 -7.62
CA ASP A 126 -18.54 -0.47 -6.79
C ASP A 126 -18.83 -0.87 -5.33
N GLN A 127 -18.13 -1.89 -4.80
CA GLN A 127 -18.31 -2.28 -3.40
C GLN A 127 -18.04 -1.11 -2.46
N LYS A 128 -18.92 -0.99 -1.45
CA LYS A 128 -19.09 0.15 -0.54
C LYS A 128 -17.75 0.81 -0.21
N ARG A 129 -17.52 1.97 -0.83
CA ARG A 129 -16.38 2.83 -0.52
C ARG A 129 -16.47 3.21 0.95
N TYR A 130 -15.35 3.11 1.65
CA TYR A 130 -15.23 3.81 2.92
C TYR A 130 -15.12 5.30 2.61
N TYR A 131 -16.01 6.09 3.20
CA TYR A 131 -15.92 7.53 3.22
C TYR A 131 -15.02 7.93 4.38
N ARG A 132 -14.11 8.88 4.11
CA ARG A 132 -13.22 9.44 5.11
C ARG A 132 -13.29 10.95 5.07
N LEU A 133 -13.60 11.55 6.21
CA LEU A 133 -13.45 12.98 6.44
C LEU A 133 -12.42 13.21 7.55
N GLN A 134 -11.73 14.34 7.46
CA GLN A 134 -10.71 14.70 8.43
C GLN A 134 -10.98 16.10 8.98
N VAL A 135 -10.88 16.23 10.30
CA VAL A 135 -11.08 17.47 11.04
C VAL A 135 -9.79 17.78 11.80
N ALA A 136 -9.27 18.98 11.66
CA ALA A 136 -8.11 19.46 12.41
C ALA A 136 -8.54 20.37 13.56
N THR A 137 -7.75 20.40 14.63
CA THR A 137 -7.95 21.30 15.78
C THR A 137 -6.63 21.81 16.34
N LYS A 138 -6.70 22.94 17.06
CA LYS A 138 -5.61 23.49 17.89
C LYS A 138 -5.63 22.98 19.34
N LEU A 139 -6.59 22.12 19.71
CA LEU A 139 -6.67 21.51 21.04
C LEU A 139 -5.68 20.34 21.16
N GLY A 140 -5.31 19.99 22.40
CA GLY A 140 -4.47 18.82 22.68
C GLY A 140 -5.29 17.53 22.59
N GLU A 141 -4.61 16.40 22.34
CA GLU A 141 -5.29 15.11 22.24
C GLU A 141 -6.02 14.72 23.54
N GLY A 142 -5.42 14.98 24.69
CA GLY A 142 -6.05 14.74 25.99
C GLY A 142 -7.31 15.58 26.22
N ASP A 143 -7.36 16.80 25.66
CA ASP A 143 -8.50 17.72 25.83
C ASP A 143 -9.72 17.23 25.04
N ILE A 144 -9.48 16.67 23.84
CA ILE A 144 -10.56 16.21 22.96
C ILE A 144 -10.97 14.75 23.20
N ALA A 145 -10.12 13.94 23.82
CA ALA A 145 -10.35 12.50 23.98
C ALA A 145 -11.68 12.12 24.67
N PRO A 146 -12.12 12.79 25.76
CA PRO A 146 -13.40 12.49 26.38
C PRO A 146 -14.58 12.73 25.44
N PHE A 147 -14.54 13.84 24.70
CA PHE A 147 -15.58 14.17 23.72
C PHE A 147 -15.60 13.17 22.56
N LEU A 148 -14.43 12.83 21.99
CA LEU A 148 -14.36 11.84 20.92
C LEU A 148 -14.89 10.47 21.35
N THR A 149 -14.64 10.08 22.61
CA THR A 149 -15.19 8.84 23.20
C THR A 149 -16.71 8.88 23.21
N GLN A 150 -17.31 9.98 23.68
CA GLN A 150 -18.76 10.13 23.71
C GLN A 150 -19.41 10.07 22.32
N VAL A 151 -18.75 10.64 21.30
CA VAL A 151 -19.25 10.56 19.91
C VAL A 151 -19.12 9.13 19.39
N GLN A 152 -17.98 8.46 19.64
CA GLN A 152 -17.73 7.08 19.22
C GLN A 152 -18.76 6.10 19.80
N ASP A 153 -19.20 6.31 21.03
CA ASP A 153 -20.20 5.47 21.70
C ASP A 153 -21.62 5.61 21.11
N LYS A 154 -21.92 6.73 20.44
CA LYS A 154 -23.23 7.01 19.83
C LYS A 154 -23.34 6.49 18.39
N VAL A 155 -22.22 6.35 17.69
CA VAL A 155 -22.21 5.98 16.27
C VAL A 155 -21.91 4.50 16.08
N LYS A 156 -22.66 3.85 15.19
CA LYS A 156 -22.38 2.48 14.74
C LYS A 156 -21.72 2.51 13.38
N ASP A 157 -20.81 1.56 13.13
CA ASP A 157 -20.11 1.40 11.85
C ASP A 157 -19.27 2.60 11.37
N ILE A 158 -19.01 3.56 12.27
CA ILE A 158 -18.04 4.64 12.09
C ILE A 158 -16.89 4.46 13.06
N LYS A 159 -15.67 4.62 12.53
CA LYS A 159 -14.44 4.62 13.29
C LYS A 159 -13.88 6.04 13.37
N ILE A 160 -13.70 6.53 14.59
CA ILE A 160 -13.07 7.81 14.91
C ILE A 160 -11.64 7.52 15.40
N GLY A 161 -10.66 8.24 14.86
CA GLY A 161 -9.27 8.16 15.34
C GLY A 161 -8.60 9.53 15.38
N SER A 162 -7.93 9.85 16.48
CA SER A 162 -7.12 11.06 16.65
C SER A 162 -5.65 10.80 16.32
N TYR A 163 -5.01 11.77 15.67
CA TYR A 163 -3.61 11.69 15.27
C TYR A 163 -2.90 13.02 15.59
N PRO A 164 -2.09 13.06 16.66
CA PRO A 164 -1.28 14.23 16.98
C PRO A 164 -0.37 14.62 15.82
N LYS A 165 -0.20 15.93 15.62
CA LYS A 165 0.69 16.53 14.64
C LYS A 165 1.65 17.47 15.34
N TRP A 166 2.92 17.37 14.97
CA TRP A 166 3.99 18.19 15.51
C TRP A 166 4.58 19.06 14.39
N GLY A 167 4.89 20.32 14.71
CA GLY A 167 5.63 21.20 13.80
C GLY A 167 4.87 21.68 12.55
N LEU A 168 3.53 21.68 12.57
CA LEU A 168 2.74 22.27 11.49
C LEU A 168 2.58 23.79 11.69
N GLU A 169 2.94 24.57 10.68
CA GLU A 169 2.91 26.05 10.72
C GLU A 169 1.51 26.65 10.91
N ASN A 170 0.46 25.89 10.63
CA ASN A 170 -0.93 26.32 10.77
C ASN A 170 -1.52 26.10 12.18
N GLY A 171 -0.72 25.66 13.15
CA GLY A 171 -1.14 25.43 14.52
C GLY A 171 -2.01 24.18 14.73
N VAL A 172 -2.10 23.30 13.73
CA VAL A 172 -2.78 22.01 13.86
C VAL A 172 -2.01 21.14 14.86
N ARG A 173 -2.67 20.79 15.97
CA ARG A 173 -2.13 19.89 16.99
C ARG A 173 -2.65 18.47 16.86
N VAL A 174 -3.89 18.30 16.43
CA VAL A 174 -4.50 16.98 16.23
C VAL A 174 -5.34 16.97 14.95
N VAL A 175 -5.26 15.87 14.21
CA VAL A 175 -6.18 15.55 13.11
C VAL A 175 -7.03 14.36 13.52
N VAL A 176 -8.34 14.54 13.54
CA VAL A 176 -9.33 13.49 13.76
C VAL A 176 -9.79 12.96 12.42
N SER A 177 -9.76 11.64 12.25
CA SER A 177 -10.22 10.92 11.06
C SER A 177 -11.52 10.20 11.37
N ILE A 178 -12.55 10.45 10.57
CA ILE A 178 -13.87 9.82 10.66
C ILE A 178 -14.01 8.93 9.43
N VAL A 179 -14.19 7.62 9.65
CA VAL A 179 -14.23 6.62 8.57
C VAL A 179 -15.45 5.71 8.71
N GLY A 180 -16.25 5.56 7.65
CA GLY A 180 -17.45 4.73 7.67
C GLY A 180 -17.92 4.33 6.27
N LYS A 181 -18.91 3.45 6.17
CA LYS A 181 -19.50 3.01 4.89
C LYS A 181 -20.71 3.83 4.44
N ASP A 182 -21.28 4.61 5.35
CA ASP A 182 -22.41 5.50 5.10
C ASP A 182 -21.88 6.93 4.98
N HIS A 183 -22.05 7.54 3.82
CA HIS A 183 -21.56 8.88 3.53
C HIS A 183 -22.19 9.92 4.45
N ASP A 184 -23.50 9.86 4.61
CA ASP A 184 -24.28 10.90 5.31
C ASP A 184 -24.00 10.81 6.80
N GLN A 185 -23.89 9.60 7.36
CA GLN A 185 -23.50 9.43 8.75
C GLN A 185 -22.07 9.90 9.01
N VAL A 186 -21.14 9.70 8.07
CA VAL A 186 -19.76 10.22 8.16
C VAL A 186 -19.75 11.75 8.14
N GLU A 187 -20.56 12.37 7.28
CA GLU A 187 -20.67 13.82 7.20
C GLU A 187 -21.28 14.43 8.47
N ILE A 188 -22.41 13.89 8.95
CA ILE A 188 -23.05 14.31 10.20
C ILE A 188 -22.08 14.20 11.38
N THR A 189 -21.40 13.04 11.51
CA THR A 189 -20.43 12.81 12.60
C THR A 189 -19.25 13.76 12.49
N SER A 190 -18.76 14.02 11.28
CA SER A 190 -17.67 14.98 11.04
C SER A 190 -18.07 16.40 11.44
N GLN A 191 -19.32 16.81 11.19
CA GLN A 191 -19.83 18.13 11.58
C GLN A 191 -20.00 18.25 13.10
N GLU A 192 -20.50 17.21 13.78
CA GLU A 192 -20.58 17.15 15.24
C GLU A 192 -19.18 17.28 15.86
N ILE A 193 -18.22 16.50 15.36
CA ILE A 193 -16.84 16.54 15.85
C ILE A 193 -16.22 17.91 15.61
N MET A 194 -16.35 18.46 14.40
CA MET A 194 -15.81 19.78 14.04
C MET A 194 -16.28 20.87 15.00
N LYS A 195 -17.56 20.87 15.37
CA LYS A 195 -18.09 21.81 16.36
C LYS A 195 -17.53 21.55 17.76
N GLY A 196 -17.52 20.30 18.21
CA GLY A 196 -17.15 19.94 19.58
C GLY A 196 -15.65 20.07 19.90
N ILE A 197 -14.78 20.09 18.89
CA ILE A 197 -13.33 20.28 19.09
C ILE A 197 -12.82 21.62 18.58
N GLU A 198 -13.72 22.57 18.28
CA GLU A 198 -13.37 23.87 17.69
C GLU A 198 -12.50 23.71 16.42
N GLY A 199 -12.84 22.69 15.63
CA GLY A 199 -12.06 22.23 14.50
C GLY A 199 -12.50 22.82 13.16
N TRP A 200 -11.78 22.44 12.12
CA TRP A 200 -12.08 22.76 10.73
C TRP A 200 -11.71 21.59 9.81
N THR A 201 -12.24 21.59 8.59
CA THR A 201 -11.89 20.56 7.60
C THR A 201 -10.39 20.53 7.33
N TYR A 202 -9.78 19.37 7.51
CA TYR A 202 -8.38 19.12 7.19
C TYR A 202 -8.27 18.64 5.74
N LYS A 203 -7.56 19.41 4.91
CA LYS A 203 -7.28 19.07 3.50
C LYS A 203 -5.95 18.35 3.38
#